data_AF-A0A0B7H341-F1
#
_entry.id   AF-A0A0B7H341-F1
#
_cell.length_a   1.000
_cell.length_b   1.000
_cell.length_c   1.000
_cell.angle_alpha   90.00
_cell.angle_beta   90.00
_cell.angle_gamma   90.00
#
_symmetry.space_group_name_H-M   'P 1'
#
loop_
_entity.id
_entity.type
_entity.pdbx_description
1 polymer ?
#
loop_
_entity_poly.entity_id
_entity_poly.type
_entity_poly.pdbx_seq_one_letter_code
_entity_poly.pdbx_strand_id
1 'polypeptide(L)'
;METTDIYFFNNGSYKIEQKLIFQPPVFESSVIEGVWQVSSILFDKIENEMTLSEKEKEQLKSLPFVALLCYLNGVGEAKQRMENIRPLLKTIDVEAYISLKESLRILRKIKYNS
;
A
#
# COMPACT_ATOMS: atom_id res chain seq x y z
N MET A 1 15.52 6.80 -14.14
CA MET A 1 16.76 7.34 -14.75
C MET A 1 16.96 8.75 -14.20
N GLU A 2 18.19 9.08 -13.83
CA GLU A 2 18.57 10.38 -13.28
C GLU A 2 19.49 11.07 -14.28
N THR A 3 19.36 12.40 -14.40
CA THR A 3 20.30 13.22 -15.19
C THR A 3 21.07 14.14 -14.25
N THR A 4 22.37 14.18 -14.45
CA THR A 4 23.29 15.07 -13.76
C THR A 4 23.90 16.01 -14.78
N ASP A 5 23.62 17.30 -14.66
CA ASP A 5 24.17 18.35 -15.51
C ASP A 5 25.26 19.09 -14.75
N ILE A 6 26.41 19.29 -15.40
CA ILE A 6 27.57 20.00 -14.82
C ILE A 6 27.83 21.25 -15.66
N TYR A 7 27.64 22.41 -15.06
CA TYR A 7 27.91 23.71 -15.67
C TYR A 7 29.24 24.27 -15.17
N PHE A 8 30.14 24.61 -16.09
CA PHE A 8 31.43 25.23 -15.79
C PHE A 8 31.39 26.72 -16.13
N PHE A 9 31.91 27.55 -15.24
CA PHE A 9 32.00 29.01 -15.43
C PHE A 9 33.46 29.46 -15.56
N ASN A 10 33.70 30.53 -16.32
CA ASN A 10 35.03 31.06 -16.62
C ASN A 10 35.81 31.60 -15.40
N ASN A 11 35.19 31.69 -14.23
CA ASN A 11 35.83 32.04 -12.96
C ASN A 11 36.31 30.80 -12.16
N GLY A 12 36.32 29.61 -12.79
CA GLY A 12 36.75 28.37 -12.16
C GLY A 12 35.72 27.73 -11.22
N SER A 13 34.51 28.31 -11.14
CA SER A 13 33.39 27.71 -10.42
C SER A 13 32.63 26.71 -11.30
N TYR A 14 31.98 25.74 -10.67
CA TYR A 14 31.08 24.81 -11.33
C TYR A 14 29.79 24.64 -10.53
N LYS A 15 28.69 24.35 -11.22
CA LYS A 15 27.39 24.05 -10.62
C LYS A 15 26.96 22.66 -11.07
N ILE A 16 26.65 21.79 -10.12
CA ILE A 16 26.08 20.47 -10.37
C ILE A 16 24.59 20.55 -10.10
N GLU A 17 23.77 20.29 -11.10
CA GLU A 17 22.32 20.15 -10.95
C GLU A 17 21.93 18.69 -11.17
N GLN A 18 21.21 18.14 -10.20
CA GLN A 18 20.66 16.79 -10.27
C GLN A 18 19.15 16.90 -10.41
N LYS A 19 18.60 16.34 -11.50
CA LYS A 19 17.15 16.29 -11.72
C LYS A 19 16.67 14.85 -11.68
N LEU A 20 15.87 14.54 -10.66
CA LEU A 20 15.13 13.29 -10.61
C LEU A 20 14.04 13.32 -11.69
N ILE A 21 14.25 12.59 -12.77
CA ILE A 21 13.31 12.51 -13.91
C ILE A 21 12.20 11.49 -13.64
N PHE A 22 12.34 10.70 -12.59
CA PHE A 22 11.31 9.79 -12.13
C PHE A 22 10.29 10.55 -11.28
N GLN A 23 9.17 10.92 -11.88
CA GLN A 23 7.98 11.19 -11.10
C GLN A 23 7.33 9.84 -10.77
N PRO A 24 7.22 9.45 -9.49
CA PRO A 24 6.45 8.27 -9.15
C PRO A 24 5.04 8.43 -9.71
N PRO A 25 4.41 7.38 -10.26
CA PRO A 25 3.05 7.48 -10.75
C PRO A 25 2.18 7.96 -9.59
N VAL A 26 1.67 9.18 -9.72
CA VAL A 26 0.63 9.70 -8.82
C VAL A 26 -0.61 8.93 -9.21
N PHE A 27 -0.94 7.88 -8.46
CA PHE A 27 -2.19 7.17 -8.67
C PHE A 27 -3.33 8.17 -8.55
N GLU A 28 -4.17 8.27 -9.57
CA GLU A 28 -5.36 9.09 -9.50
C GLU A 28 -6.23 8.61 -8.32
N SER A 29 -6.73 9.54 -7.50
CA SER A 29 -7.52 9.19 -6.32
C SER A 29 -8.70 8.28 -6.66
N SER A 30 -9.32 8.48 -7.82
CA SER A 30 -10.40 7.66 -8.38
C SER A 30 -10.02 6.18 -8.52
N VAL A 31 -8.77 5.89 -8.91
CA VAL A 31 -8.27 4.53 -9.06
C VAL A 31 -8.12 3.86 -7.70
N ILE A 32 -7.54 4.56 -6.71
CA ILE A 32 -7.38 4.02 -5.36
C ILE A 32 -8.74 3.80 -4.69
N GLU A 33 -9.68 4.72 -4.88
CA GLU A 33 -11.07 4.58 -4.40
C GLU A 33 -11.77 3.37 -5.01
N GLY A 34 -11.66 3.16 -6.33
CA GLY A 34 -12.23 1.98 -7.00
C GLY A 34 -11.62 0.68 -6.50
N VAL A 35 -10.29 0.64 -6.33
CA VAL A 35 -9.59 -0.52 -5.74
C VAL A 35 -10.08 -0.78 -4.31
N TRP A 36 -10.30 0.26 -3.52
CA TRP A 36 -10.82 0.14 -2.15
C TRP A 36 -12.25 -0.40 -2.14
N GLN A 37 -13.16 0.12 -2.98
CA GLN A 37 -14.55 -0.35 -3.07
C GLN A 37 -14.65 -1.84 -3.40
N VAL A 38 -13.82 -2.33 -4.31
CA VAL A 38 -13.79 -3.76 -4.63
C VAL A 38 -13.25 -4.57 -3.45
N SER A 39 -12.20 -4.08 -2.80
CA SER A 39 -11.55 -4.78 -1.69
C SER A 39 -12.39 -4.78 -0.42
N SER A 40 -13.19 -3.73 -0.19
CA SER A 40 -14.06 -3.62 0.99
C SER A 40 -15.12 -4.72 1.02
N ILE A 41 -15.58 -5.19 -0.14
CA ILE A 41 -16.51 -6.33 -0.23
C ILE A 41 -15.86 -7.60 0.37
N LEU A 42 -14.57 -7.82 0.12
CA LEU A 42 -13.86 -8.96 0.70
C LEU A 42 -13.63 -8.78 2.20
N PHE A 43 -13.33 -7.55 2.66
CA PHE A 43 -13.29 -7.24 4.08
C PHE A 43 -14.64 -7.54 4.77
N ASP A 44 -15.74 -7.05 4.21
CA ASP A 44 -17.09 -7.27 4.75
C ASP A 44 -17.39 -8.76 4.87
N LYS A 45 -17.05 -9.56 3.84
CA LYS A 45 -17.26 -11.02 3.89
C LYS A 45 -16.45 -11.70 4.99
N ILE A 46 -15.20 -11.31 5.18
CA ILE A 46 -14.34 -11.88 6.24
C ILE A 46 -14.86 -11.47 7.61
N GLU A 47 -15.21 -10.19 7.82
CA GLU A 47 -15.73 -9.68 9.09
C GLU A 47 -17.06 -10.33 9.48
N ASN A 48 -17.88 -10.70 8.50
CA ASN A 48 -19.14 -11.43 8.72
C ASN A 48 -18.98 -12.97 8.68
N GLU A 49 -17.73 -13.48 8.68
CA GLU A 49 -17.42 -14.91 8.66
C GLU A 49 -18.11 -15.70 7.53
N MET A 50 -18.33 -15.04 6.38
CA MET A 50 -18.98 -15.65 5.22
C MET A 50 -18.04 -16.62 4.50
N THR A 51 -18.62 -17.66 3.87
CA THR A 51 -17.87 -18.57 3.01
C THR A 51 -17.29 -17.82 1.81
N LEU A 52 -15.97 -17.90 1.65
CA LEU A 52 -15.25 -17.31 0.52
C LEU A 52 -15.23 -18.28 -0.67
N SER A 53 -15.48 -17.75 -1.86
CA SER A 53 -15.24 -18.48 -3.12
C SER A 53 -13.75 -18.72 -3.37
N GLU A 54 -13.41 -19.66 -4.25
CA GLU A 54 -12.00 -19.94 -4.59
C GLU A 54 -11.28 -18.71 -5.14
N LYS A 55 -11.98 -17.89 -5.96
CA LYS A 55 -11.44 -16.63 -6.47
C LYS A 55 -11.15 -15.63 -5.34
N GLU A 56 -12.01 -15.56 -4.33
CA GLU A 56 -11.82 -14.67 -3.18
C GLU A 56 -10.68 -15.15 -2.27
N LYS A 57 -10.52 -16.46 -2.13
CA LYS A 57 -9.36 -17.03 -1.44
C LYS A 57 -8.05 -16.67 -2.14
N GLU A 58 -8.01 -16.72 -3.47
CA GLU A 58 -6.85 -16.24 -4.23
C GLU A 58 -6.58 -14.75 -4.00
N GLN A 59 -7.64 -13.94 -3.89
CA GLN A 59 -7.54 -12.49 -3.60
C GLN A 59 -7.00 -12.18 -2.20
N LEU A 60 -7.09 -13.10 -1.22
CA LEU A 60 -6.52 -12.90 0.11
C LEU A 60 -5.01 -12.64 0.07
N LYS A 61 -4.30 -13.19 -0.94
CA LYS A 61 -2.85 -13.01 -1.09
C LYS A 61 -2.45 -11.55 -1.34
N SER A 62 -3.29 -10.80 -2.06
CA SER A 62 -3.03 -9.39 -2.40
C SER A 62 -3.72 -8.41 -1.46
N LEU A 63 -4.75 -8.85 -0.72
CA LEU A 63 -5.54 -8.01 0.20
C LEU A 63 -4.68 -7.19 1.19
N PRO A 64 -3.65 -7.75 1.87
CA PRO A 64 -2.77 -6.99 2.76
C PRO A 64 -2.01 -5.85 2.08
N PHE A 65 -1.58 -6.06 0.84
CA PHE A 65 -0.85 -5.06 0.07
C PHE A 65 -1.80 -3.95 -0.40
N VAL A 66 -2.98 -4.32 -0.90
CA VAL A 66 -4.01 -3.36 -1.31
C VAL A 66 -4.43 -2.48 -0.14
N ALA A 67 -4.69 -3.08 1.03
CA ALA A 67 -5.07 -2.33 2.22
C ALA A 67 -3.96 -1.39 2.72
N LEU A 68 -2.70 -1.81 2.62
CA LEU A 68 -1.54 -0.95 2.89
C LEU A 68 -1.50 0.25 1.93
N LEU A 69 -1.67 -0.01 0.62
CA LEU A 69 -1.71 1.04 -0.40
C LEU A 69 -2.83 2.05 -0.16
N CYS A 70 -4.06 1.59 0.13
CA CYS A 70 -5.19 2.46 0.43
C CYS A 70 -4.92 3.32 1.68
N TYR A 71 -4.36 2.74 2.75
CA TYR A 71 -3.99 3.51 3.94
C TYR A 71 -2.96 4.61 3.64
N LEU A 72 -1.91 4.29 2.87
CA LEU A 72 -0.86 5.26 2.51
C LEU A 72 -1.39 6.42 1.67
N ASN A 73 -2.48 6.20 0.92
CA ASN A 73 -3.16 7.22 0.14
C ASN A 73 -4.32 7.89 0.89
N GLY A 74 -4.52 7.58 2.18
CA GLY A 74 -5.60 8.16 2.99
C GLY A 74 -7.01 7.73 2.59
N VAL A 75 -7.15 6.60 1.88
CA VAL A 75 -8.44 6.10 1.40
C VAL A 75 -8.98 5.02 2.31
N GLY A 76 -10.23 5.21 2.73
CA GLY A 76 -11.01 4.23 3.49
C GLY A 76 -10.50 3.99 4.91
N GLU A 77 -11.14 3.06 5.61
CA GLU A 77 -10.80 2.65 6.98
C GLU A 77 -9.79 1.49 6.98
N ALA A 78 -8.88 1.46 6.01
CA ALA A 78 -8.05 0.30 5.69
C ALA A 78 -7.31 -0.28 6.91
N LYS A 79 -6.70 0.57 7.74
CA LYS A 79 -6.02 0.11 8.96
C LYS A 79 -6.97 -0.52 9.98
N GLN A 80 -8.13 0.09 10.22
CA GLN A 80 -9.09 -0.44 11.18
C GLN A 80 -9.63 -1.80 10.70
N ARG A 81 -10.01 -1.88 9.42
CA ARG A 81 -10.46 -3.11 8.78
C ARG A 81 -9.38 -4.21 8.84
N MET A 82 -8.12 -3.88 8.58
CA MET A 82 -7.00 -4.82 8.74
C MET A 82 -6.87 -5.35 10.17
N GLU A 83 -7.01 -4.52 11.20
CA GLU A 83 -6.95 -4.99 12.60
C GLU A 83 -8.16 -5.86 12.95
N ASN A 84 -9.36 -5.53 12.45
CA ASN A 84 -10.58 -6.30 12.68
C ASN A 84 -10.50 -7.73 12.11
N ILE A 85 -10.05 -7.87 10.85
CA ILE A 85 -9.99 -9.19 10.19
C ILE A 85 -8.80 -10.03 10.62
N ARG A 86 -7.77 -9.43 11.21
CA ARG A 86 -6.52 -10.11 11.57
C ARG A 86 -6.72 -11.41 12.37
N PRO A 87 -7.53 -11.48 13.43
CA PRO A 87 -7.77 -12.75 14.13
C PRO A 87 -8.48 -13.78 13.24
N LEU A 88 -9.38 -13.36 12.36
CA LEU A 88 -10.16 -14.22 11.46
C LEU A 88 -9.29 -14.80 10.35
N LEU A 89 -8.39 -13.99 9.78
CA LEU A 89 -7.50 -14.42 8.71
C LEU A 89 -6.59 -15.58 9.11
N LYS A 90 -6.25 -15.68 10.40
CA LYS A 90 -5.39 -16.75 10.94
C LYS A 90 -5.97 -18.15 10.69
N THR A 91 -7.29 -18.30 10.70
CA THR A 91 -7.96 -19.59 10.47
C THR A 91 -8.28 -19.83 8.99
N ILE A 92 -8.39 -18.76 8.20
CA ILE A 92 -8.76 -18.81 6.78
C ILE A 92 -7.53 -19.08 5.91
N ASP A 93 -6.47 -18.28 6.08
CA ASP A 93 -5.25 -18.35 5.26
C ASP A 93 -4.03 -17.83 6.06
N VAL A 94 -3.10 -18.73 6.37
CA VAL A 94 -1.93 -18.44 7.20
C VAL A 94 -0.94 -17.49 6.49
N GLU A 95 -0.80 -17.60 5.18
CA GLU A 95 0.13 -16.74 4.41
C GLU A 95 -0.39 -15.31 4.35
N ALA A 96 -1.68 -15.14 4.03
CA ALA A 96 -2.35 -13.84 4.04
C ALA A 96 -2.32 -13.21 5.45
N TYR A 97 -2.51 -14.01 6.51
CA TYR A 97 -2.37 -13.56 7.89
C TYR A 97 -0.97 -13.02 8.22
N ILE A 98 0.08 -13.71 7.79
CA ILE A 98 1.46 -13.25 7.99
C ILE A 98 1.71 -11.94 7.23
N SER A 99 1.28 -11.88 5.96
CA SER A 99 1.41 -10.68 5.13
C SER A 99 0.67 -9.48 5.72
N LEU A 100 -0.56 -9.68 6.23
CA LEU A 100 -1.34 -8.66 6.94
C LEU A 100 -0.61 -8.11 8.17
N LYS A 101 0.03 -8.98 8.96
CA LYS A 101 0.82 -8.56 10.12
C LYS A 101 2.02 -7.70 9.74
N GLU A 102 2.69 -8.03 8.64
CA GLU A 102 3.81 -7.23 8.15
C GLU A 102 3.34 -5.87 7.62
N SER A 103 2.22 -5.81 6.88
CA SER A 103 1.59 -4.53 6.50
C SER A 103 1.28 -3.67 7.72
N LEU A 104 0.66 -4.22 8.77
CA LEU A 104 0.39 -3.51 10.02
C LEU A 104 1.67 -3.09 10.77
N ARG A 105 2.76 -3.85 10.64
CA ARG A 105 4.08 -3.48 11.20
C ARG A 105 4.69 -2.29 10.46
N ILE A 106 4.57 -2.25 9.13
CA ILE A 106 4.99 -1.11 8.32
C ILE A 106 4.23 0.14 8.75
N LEU A 107 2.90 0.06 8.88
CA LEU A 107 2.08 1.19 9.31
C LEU A 107 2.46 1.75 10.68
N ARG A 108 2.79 0.85 11.63
CA ARG A 108 3.28 1.28 12.95
C ARG A 108 4.60 2.03 12.85
N LYS A 109 5.56 1.54 12.06
CA LYS A 109 6.87 2.20 11.88
C LYS A 109 6.76 3.58 11.25
N ILE A 110 5.87 3.74 10.26
CA ILE A 110 5.65 5.04 9.60
C ILE A 110 5.17 6.07 10.63
N LYS A 111 4.19 5.70 11.47
CA LYS A 111 3.63 6.61 12.50
C LYS A 111 4.68 7.13 13.49
N TYR A 112 5.73 6.34 13.80
CA TYR A 112 6.78 6.76 14.73
C TYR A 112 7.89 7.58 14.08
N ASN A 113 7.99 7.57 12.76
CA ASN A 113 9.03 8.28 11.99
C ASN A 113 8.51 9.56 11.32
N SER A 114 7.25 9.95 11.58
CA SER A 114 6.62 11.18 11.09
C SER A 114 6.49 12.22 12.19
#